data_AF-A0A956NWM8-F1
#
_entry.id   AF-A0A956NWM8-F1
#
_cell.length_a   1.000
_cell.length_b   1.000
_cell.length_c   1.000
_cell.angle_alpha   90.00
_cell.angle_beta   90.00
_cell.angle_gamma   90.00
#
_symmetry.space_group_name_H-M   'P 1'
#
loop_
_entity.id
_entity.type
_entity.pdbx_description
1 polymer ?
#
loop_
_entity_poly.entity_id
_entity_poly.type
_entity_poly.pdbx_seq_one_letter_code
_entity_poly.pdbx_strand_id
1 'polypeptide(L)'
;MNREEKIEEAEIKNKFPWGAMGIFIVVFIGSTFIELFTMDVGLFSGEDTGTLVTGGIIGLVTGTLIALIGVSIQYIFTKFPVQWISKEKEVYKYDIWTAIFYSSSIGAVINILVQQLNYQENILASSIVSIISTCLFLFFYFSGSDKKSRVKRAMIIVQIVWLVIGLGIGIFANHLLTDLMV
;
A
#
# COMPACT_ATOMS: atom_id res chain seq x y z
N MET A 1 36.16 -7.25 -4.96
CA MET A 1 34.74 -7.55 -5.24
C MET A 1 34.69 -8.56 -6.37
N ASN A 2 34.41 -9.81 -6.03
CA ASN A 2 34.67 -10.96 -6.90
C ASN A 2 33.55 -11.10 -7.95
N ARG A 3 33.86 -11.69 -9.12
CA ARG A 3 32.91 -11.79 -10.24
C ARG A 3 31.66 -12.62 -9.88
N GLU A 4 31.81 -13.56 -8.95
CA GLU A 4 30.74 -14.43 -8.44
C GLU A 4 29.77 -13.67 -7.50
N GLU A 5 30.29 -12.77 -6.66
CA GLU A 5 29.52 -11.87 -5.79
C GLU A 5 28.57 -10.96 -6.60
N LYS A 6 29.03 -10.46 -7.74
CA LYS A 6 28.21 -9.66 -8.67
C LYS A 6 27.09 -10.44 -9.35
N ILE A 7 27.26 -11.75 -9.51
CA ILE A 7 26.26 -12.62 -10.16
C ILE A 7 25.19 -13.01 -9.15
N GLU A 8 25.57 -13.34 -7.90
CA GLU A 8 24.62 -13.58 -6.82
C GLU A 8 23.76 -12.35 -6.49
N GLU A 9 24.34 -11.15 -6.41
CA GLU A 9 23.58 -9.90 -6.21
C GLU A 9 22.63 -9.59 -7.38
N ALA A 10 22.99 -9.97 -8.60
CA ALA A 10 22.15 -9.79 -9.78
C ALA A 10 21.00 -10.82 -9.86
N GLU A 11 21.23 -12.05 -9.39
CA GLU A 11 20.20 -13.10 -9.34
C GLU A 11 19.20 -12.89 -8.19
N ILE A 12 19.65 -12.43 -7.03
CA ILE A 12 18.75 -12.08 -5.91
C ILE A 12 17.87 -10.86 -6.28
N LYS A 13 18.40 -9.90 -7.06
CA LYS A 13 17.66 -8.74 -7.60
C LYS A 13 16.53 -9.09 -8.56
N ASN A 14 16.50 -10.30 -9.11
CA ASN A 14 15.53 -10.72 -10.13
C ASN A 14 14.44 -11.67 -9.63
N LYS A 15 14.31 -11.83 -8.31
CA LYS A 15 13.27 -12.67 -7.71
C LYS A 15 12.14 -11.81 -7.13
N PHE A 16 10.92 -12.34 -7.22
CA PHE A 16 9.75 -11.71 -6.64
C PHE A 16 9.87 -11.65 -5.11
N PRO A 17 9.47 -10.54 -4.45
CA PRO A 17 9.67 -10.34 -3.02
C PRO A 17 8.61 -11.07 -2.18
N TRP A 18 8.66 -12.40 -2.17
CA TRP A 18 7.73 -13.26 -1.42
C TRP A 18 7.66 -12.91 0.07
N GLY A 19 8.80 -12.54 0.69
CA GLY A 19 8.83 -12.14 2.10
C GLY A 19 8.02 -10.87 2.39
N ALA A 20 8.17 -9.84 1.55
CA ALA A 20 7.40 -8.60 1.68
C ALA A 20 5.90 -8.84 1.43
N MET A 21 5.57 -9.68 0.44
CA MET A 21 4.17 -10.08 0.19
C MET A 21 3.57 -10.82 1.38
N GLY A 22 4.32 -11.73 2.02
CA GLY A 22 3.86 -12.44 3.21
C GLY A 22 3.55 -11.49 4.37
N ILE A 23 4.43 -10.51 4.62
CA ILE A 23 4.20 -9.46 5.63
C ILE A 23 2.93 -8.66 5.30
N PHE A 24 2.76 -8.27 4.04
CA PHE A 24 1.56 -7.56 3.59
C PHE A 24 0.27 -8.36 3.84
N ILE A 25 0.24 -9.64 3.48
CA ILE A 25 -0.93 -10.50 3.71
C ILE A 25 -1.23 -10.63 5.19
N VAL A 26 -0.21 -10.87 6.03
CA VAL A 26 -0.39 -11.02 7.49
C VAL A 26 -0.91 -9.72 8.11
N VAL A 27 -0.34 -8.58 7.74
CA VAL A 27 -0.77 -7.27 8.25
C VAL A 27 -2.19 -6.95 7.77
N PHE A 28 -2.52 -7.23 6.51
CA PHE A 28 -3.86 -7.01 5.97
C PHE A 28 -4.91 -7.87 6.68
N ILE A 29 -4.64 -9.16 6.84
CA ILE A 29 -5.52 -10.07 7.59
C ILE A 29 -5.67 -9.60 9.03
N GLY A 30 -4.55 -9.28 9.70
CA GLY A 30 -4.56 -8.75 11.07
C GLY A 30 -5.37 -7.47 11.21
N SER A 31 -5.27 -6.55 10.25
CA SER A 31 -6.05 -5.32 10.22
C SER A 31 -7.55 -5.58 10.09
N THR A 32 -7.94 -6.51 9.21
CA THR A 32 -9.34 -6.93 9.04
C THR A 32 -9.88 -7.57 10.32
N PHE A 33 -9.08 -8.38 11.02
CA PHE A 33 -9.50 -8.96 12.31
C PHE A 33 -9.73 -7.86 13.36
N ILE A 34 -8.83 -6.89 13.47
CA ILE A 34 -8.99 -5.77 14.42
C ILE A 34 -10.25 -4.97 14.11
N GLU A 35 -10.48 -4.63 12.85
CA GLU A 35 -11.72 -3.95 12.43
C GLU A 35 -12.96 -4.78 12.79
N LEU A 36 -12.98 -6.08 12.50
CA LEU A 36 -14.10 -6.97 12.86
C LEU A 36 -14.36 -7.04 14.38
N PHE A 37 -13.32 -7.02 15.22
CA PHE A 37 -13.48 -7.03 16.67
C PHE A 37 -13.85 -5.67 17.27
N THR A 38 -13.61 -4.57 16.55
CA THR A 38 -13.84 -3.20 17.03
C THR A 38 -15.09 -2.58 16.45
N MET A 39 -15.59 -3.08 15.31
CA MET A 39 -16.94 -2.78 14.86
C MET A 39 -17.91 -3.36 15.90
N ASP A 40 -18.70 -2.46 16.50
CA ASP A 40 -19.80 -2.78 17.43
C ASP A 40 -20.96 -3.42 16.66
N VAL A 41 -20.66 -4.50 15.95
CA VAL A 41 -21.65 -5.27 15.22
C VAL A 41 -22.28 -6.17 16.27
N GLY A 42 -23.61 -6.08 16.42
CA GLY A 42 -24.43 -6.97 17.25
C GLY A 42 -24.39 -8.45 16.82
N LEU A 43 -23.26 -8.94 16.32
CA LEU A 43 -22.99 -10.32 15.89
C LEU A 43 -23.00 -11.31 17.05
N PHE A 44 -22.99 -10.84 18.29
CA PHE A 44 -23.17 -11.69 19.47
C PHE A 44 -24.62 -11.83 19.90
N SER A 45 -25.57 -11.11 19.26
CA SER A 45 -27.01 -11.27 19.52
C SER A 45 -27.67 -12.17 18.47
N GLY A 46 -27.46 -13.48 18.59
CA GLY A 46 -28.51 -14.46 18.26
C GLY A 46 -28.52 -15.15 16.89
N GLU A 47 -27.56 -14.92 15.99
CA GLU A 47 -27.46 -15.68 14.73
C GLU A 47 -26.40 -16.79 14.77
N ASP A 48 -26.71 -17.91 14.12
CA ASP A 48 -25.87 -19.11 13.98
C ASP A 48 -24.39 -18.78 13.80
N THR A 49 -23.59 -19.07 14.84
CA THR A 49 -22.13 -18.94 14.85
C THR A 49 -21.47 -19.55 13.60
N GLY A 50 -22.08 -20.58 13.01
CA GLY A 50 -21.64 -21.18 11.75
C GLY A 50 -21.69 -20.23 10.55
N THR A 51 -22.79 -19.51 10.36
CA THR A 51 -22.97 -18.55 9.24
C THR A 51 -22.02 -17.37 9.39
N LEU A 52 -21.81 -16.91 10.63
CA LEU A 52 -20.88 -15.85 10.97
C LEU A 52 -19.42 -16.22 10.66
N VAL A 53 -19.00 -17.43 11.02
CA VAL A 53 -17.65 -17.92 10.73
C VAL A 53 -17.46 -18.12 9.23
N THR A 54 -18.42 -18.73 8.53
CA THR A 54 -18.34 -18.92 7.08
C THR A 54 -18.34 -17.58 6.33
N GLY A 55 -19.19 -16.63 6.74
CA GLY A 55 -19.22 -15.27 6.18
C GLY A 55 -17.91 -14.52 6.42
N GLY A 56 -17.35 -14.61 7.62
CA GLY A 56 -16.04 -14.01 7.95
C GLY A 56 -14.90 -14.57 7.11
N ILE A 57 -14.85 -15.89 6.90
CA ILE A 57 -13.83 -16.53 6.05
C ILE A 57 -13.97 -16.08 4.59
N ILE A 58 -15.19 -16.09 4.03
CA ILE A 58 -15.44 -15.66 2.65
C ILE A 58 -15.08 -14.18 2.47
N GLY A 59 -15.46 -13.34 3.45
CA GLY A 59 -15.11 -11.92 3.48
C GLY A 59 -13.59 -11.70 3.50
N LEU A 60 -12.86 -12.42 4.34
CA LEU A 60 -11.40 -12.35 4.43
C LEU A 60 -10.73 -12.75 3.12
N VAL A 61 -11.15 -13.86 2.50
CA VAL A 61 -10.61 -14.31 1.22
C VAL A 61 -10.89 -13.27 0.12
N THR A 62 -12.13 -12.81 0.02
CA THR A 62 -12.53 -11.83 -1.00
C THR A 62 -11.83 -10.48 -0.81
N GLY A 63 -11.74 -10.01 0.43
CA GLY A 63 -11.04 -8.77 0.79
C GLY A 63 -9.55 -8.85 0.48
N THR A 64 -8.91 -9.98 0.78
CA THR A 64 -7.48 -10.19 0.46
C THR A 64 -7.25 -10.18 -1.06
N LEU A 65 -8.14 -10.79 -1.85
CA LEU A 65 -8.06 -10.75 -3.32
C LEU A 65 -8.22 -9.32 -3.85
N ILE A 66 -9.20 -8.56 -3.34
CA ILE A 66 -9.40 -7.16 -3.73
C ILE A 66 -8.18 -6.31 -3.36
N ALA A 67 -7.60 -6.51 -2.18
CA ALA A 67 -6.39 -5.81 -1.75
C ALA A 67 -5.19 -6.12 -2.66
N LEU A 68 -4.99 -7.39 -3.03
CA LEU A 68 -3.94 -7.79 -3.97
C LEU A 68 -4.15 -7.19 -5.37
N ILE A 69 -5.40 -7.11 -5.83
CA ILE A 69 -5.75 -6.42 -7.08
C ILE A 69 -5.40 -4.92 -6.97
N GLY A 70 -5.77 -4.27 -5.86
CA GLY A 70 -5.45 -2.85 -5.61
C GLY A 70 -3.94 -2.57 -5.65
N VAL A 71 -3.13 -3.40 -4.98
CA VAL A 71 -1.66 -3.32 -5.00
C VAL A 71 -1.11 -3.57 -6.41
N SER A 72 -1.72 -4.49 -7.17
CA SER A 72 -1.34 -4.76 -8.56
C SER A 72 -1.62 -3.59 -9.49
N ILE A 73 -2.75 -2.90 -9.29
CA ILE A 73 -3.10 -1.67 -9.99
C ILE A 73 -2.07 -0.57 -9.64
N GLN A 74 -1.78 -0.37 -8.36
CA GLN A 74 -0.76 0.60 -7.90
C GLN A 74 0.61 0.34 -8.54
N TYR A 75 1.00 -0.93 -8.69
CA TYR A 75 2.24 -1.31 -9.39
C TYR A 75 2.23 -0.84 -10.85
N ILE A 76 1.15 -1.08 -11.59
CA ILE A 76 1.01 -0.66 -12.99
C ILE A 76 1.12 0.87 -13.09
N PHE A 77 0.37 1.59 -12.25
CA PHE A 77 0.34 3.06 -12.21
C PHE A 77 1.62 3.71 -11.66
N THR A 78 2.49 2.93 -11.04
CA THR A 78 3.83 3.38 -10.69
C THR A 78 4.81 3.08 -11.82
N LYS A 79 4.84 1.84 -12.31
CA LYS A 79 5.84 1.38 -13.27
C LYS A 79 5.75 2.10 -14.61
N PHE A 80 4.56 2.18 -15.21
CA PHE A 80 4.41 2.71 -16.56
C PHE A 80 4.78 4.20 -16.67
N PRO A 81 4.30 5.09 -15.77
CA PRO A 81 4.73 6.49 -15.78
C PRO A 81 6.23 6.64 -15.56
N VAL A 82 6.85 5.84 -14.69
CA VAL A 82 8.29 5.90 -14.46
C VAL A 82 9.07 5.46 -15.70
N GLN A 83 8.63 4.41 -16.41
CA GLN A 83 9.22 4.01 -17.71
C GLN A 83 9.14 5.13 -18.74
N TRP A 84 7.97 5.75 -18.83
CA TRP A 84 7.71 6.81 -19.79
C TRP A 84 8.58 8.04 -19.53
N ILE A 85 8.67 8.50 -18.28
CA ILE A 85 9.46 9.68 -17.89
C ILE A 85 10.97 9.41 -17.99
N SER A 86 11.43 8.25 -17.50
CA SER A 86 12.86 7.93 -17.48
C SER A 86 13.41 7.53 -18.85
N LYS A 87 12.53 7.13 -19.79
CA LYS A 87 12.86 6.53 -21.10
C LYS A 87 13.69 5.24 -20.98
N GLU A 88 13.70 4.62 -19.82
CA GLU A 88 14.42 3.38 -19.53
C GLU A 88 13.45 2.19 -19.55
N LYS A 89 13.87 1.07 -20.15
CA LYS A 89 13.06 -0.17 -20.17
C LYS A 89 13.08 -0.87 -18.81
N GLU A 90 14.21 -0.80 -18.11
CA GLU A 90 14.40 -1.42 -16.80
C GLU A 90 14.12 -0.42 -15.67
N VAL A 91 13.12 -0.75 -14.85
CA VAL A 91 12.61 0.08 -13.73
C VAL A 91 12.69 -0.63 -12.40
N TYR A 92 13.41 -1.76 -12.35
CA TYR A 92 13.60 -2.54 -11.13
C TYR A 92 12.26 -3.01 -10.57
N LYS A 93 11.52 -3.79 -11.37
CA LYS A 93 10.13 -4.22 -11.10
C LYS A 93 9.92 -4.80 -9.69
N TYR A 94 10.87 -5.59 -9.21
CA TYR A 94 10.75 -6.23 -7.89
C TYR A 94 11.00 -5.26 -6.74
N ASP A 95 11.84 -4.23 -6.93
CA ASP A 95 12.00 -3.16 -5.96
C ASP A 95 10.72 -2.33 -5.83
N ILE A 96 9.98 -2.14 -6.93
CA ILE A 96 8.66 -1.51 -6.88
C ILE A 96 7.71 -2.37 -6.05
N TRP A 97 7.63 -3.68 -6.32
CA TRP A 97 6.80 -4.59 -5.53
C TRP A 97 7.16 -4.58 -4.04
N THR A 98 8.45 -4.68 -3.72
CA THR A 98 8.94 -4.60 -2.33
C THR A 98 8.51 -3.30 -1.67
N ALA A 99 8.66 -2.17 -2.37
CA ALA A 99 8.26 -0.87 -1.87
C ALA A 99 6.75 -0.78 -1.63
N ILE A 100 5.91 -1.28 -2.54
CA ILE A 100 4.46 -1.30 -2.37
C ILE A 100 4.10 -2.17 -1.16
N PHE A 101 4.59 -3.40 -1.08
CA PHE A 101 4.21 -4.30 0.01
C PHE A 101 4.58 -3.73 1.38
N TYR A 102 5.80 -3.22 1.57
CA TYR A 102 6.20 -2.66 2.86
C TYR A 102 5.48 -1.36 3.18
N SER A 103 5.39 -0.42 2.22
CA SER A 103 4.70 0.86 2.47
C SER A 103 3.21 0.67 2.73
N SER A 104 2.53 -0.22 1.99
CA SER A 104 1.11 -0.54 2.22
C SER A 104 0.89 -1.27 3.55
N SER A 105 1.80 -2.16 3.96
CA SER A 105 1.73 -2.82 5.27
C SER A 105 1.82 -1.80 6.39
N ILE A 106 2.83 -0.92 6.36
CA ILE A 106 3.00 0.10 7.39
C ILE A 106 1.85 1.11 7.34
N GLY A 107 1.39 1.49 6.14
CA GLY A 107 0.23 2.36 5.95
C GLY A 107 -1.04 1.78 6.56
N ALA A 108 -1.29 0.48 6.41
CA ALA A 108 -2.42 -0.19 7.05
C ALA A 108 -2.33 -0.10 8.58
N VAL A 109 -1.16 -0.37 9.17
CA VAL A 109 -0.95 -0.23 10.63
C VAL A 109 -1.18 1.21 11.08
N ILE A 110 -0.66 2.20 10.36
CA ILE A 110 -0.85 3.62 10.69
C ILE A 110 -2.34 3.98 10.61
N ASN A 111 -3.06 3.53 9.57
CA ASN A 111 -4.48 3.81 9.43
C ASN A 111 -5.31 3.24 10.59
N ILE A 112 -5.01 2.02 11.04
CA ILE A 112 -5.63 1.44 12.25
C ILE A 112 -5.36 2.33 13.46
N LEU A 113 -4.12 2.77 13.67
CA LEU A 113 -3.79 3.64 14.80
C LEU A 113 -4.55 4.98 14.74
N VAL A 114 -4.65 5.57 13.55
CA VAL A 114 -5.41 6.81 13.32
C VAL A 114 -6.91 6.60 13.60
N GLN A 115 -7.47 5.46 13.19
CA GLN A 115 -8.85 5.08 13.47
C GLN A 115 -9.10 4.89 14.98
N GLN A 116 -8.22 4.18 15.68
CA GLN A 116 -8.33 3.95 17.13
C GLN A 116 -8.24 5.26 17.94
N LEU A 117 -7.55 6.27 17.41
CA LEU A 117 -7.48 7.61 17.99
C LEU A 117 -8.64 8.53 17.55
N ASN A 118 -9.59 8.01 16.77
CA ASN A 118 -10.73 8.72 16.22
C ASN A 118 -10.36 9.95 15.37
N TYR A 119 -9.25 9.87 14.63
CA TYR A 119 -8.77 10.92 13.72
C TYR A 119 -9.00 10.59 12.24
N GLN A 120 -9.76 9.55 11.92
CA GLN A 120 -9.94 9.08 10.54
C GLN A 120 -10.56 10.13 9.61
N GLU A 121 -11.49 10.93 10.12
CA GLU A 121 -12.15 12.00 9.35
C GLU A 121 -11.32 13.29 9.30
N ASN A 122 -10.19 13.35 10.01
CA ASN A 122 -9.35 14.54 10.03
C ASN A 122 -8.46 14.58 8.77
N ILE A 123 -8.71 15.57 7.90
CA ILE A 123 -7.93 15.81 6.68
C ILE A 123 -6.43 15.94 6.97
N LEU A 124 -6.04 16.56 8.09
CA LEU A 124 -4.63 16.70 8.44
C LEU A 124 -4.01 15.34 8.76
N ALA A 125 -4.73 14.47 9.48
CA ALA A 125 -4.26 13.13 9.77
C ALA A 125 -4.08 12.33 8.47
N SER A 126 -5.10 12.30 7.60
CA SER A 126 -5.02 11.57 6.32
C SER A 126 -3.94 12.12 5.39
N SER A 127 -3.70 13.43 5.42
CA SER A 127 -2.60 14.07 4.68
C SER A 127 -1.23 13.63 5.20
N ILE A 128 -1.05 13.59 6.52
CA ILE A 128 0.19 13.12 7.15
C ILE A 128 0.44 11.65 6.81
N VAL A 129 -0.59 10.79 6.91
CA VAL A 129 -0.48 9.37 6.55
C VAL A 129 -0.07 9.21 5.09
N SER A 130 -0.64 10.01 4.18
CA SER A 130 -0.29 9.99 2.76
C SER A 130 1.18 10.36 2.53
N ILE A 131 1.65 11.45 3.16
CA ILE A 131 3.05 11.89 3.06
C ILE A 131 4.00 10.81 3.59
N ILE A 132 3.72 10.25 4.77
CA ILE A 132 4.54 9.19 5.38
C ILE A 132 4.57 7.97 4.46
N SER A 133 3.42 7.56 3.92
CA SER A 133 3.33 6.41 3.02
C SER A 133 4.15 6.61 1.75
N THR A 134 4.10 7.80 1.16
CA THR A 134 4.94 8.17 -0.01
C THR A 134 6.44 8.16 0.35
N CYS A 135 6.83 8.71 1.50
CA CYS A 135 8.22 8.68 1.96
C CYS A 135 8.72 7.26 2.20
N LEU A 136 7.91 6.40 2.84
CA LEU A 136 8.22 4.99 3.05
C LEU A 136 8.37 4.25 1.74
N PHE A 137 7.46 4.49 0.78
CA PHE A 137 7.55 3.91 -0.54
C PHE A 137 8.90 4.26 -1.20
N LEU A 138 9.27 5.54 -1.23
CA LEU A 138 10.54 5.98 -1.82
C LEU A 138 11.75 5.41 -1.07
N PHE A 139 11.68 5.34 0.26
CA PHE A 139 12.71 4.76 1.10
C PHE A 139 12.96 3.28 0.75
N PHE A 140 11.92 2.44 0.76
CA PHE A 140 12.06 1.03 0.39
C PHE A 140 12.47 0.84 -1.06
N TYR A 141 11.95 1.66 -1.96
CA TYR A 141 12.34 1.61 -3.37
C TYR A 141 13.84 1.91 -3.52
N PHE A 142 14.38 2.92 -2.83
CA PHE A 142 15.80 3.27 -2.93
C PHE A 142 16.73 2.39 -2.12
N SER A 143 16.25 1.72 -1.07
CA SER A 143 17.02 0.77 -0.27
C SER A 143 17.38 -0.53 -1.02
N GLY A 144 16.71 -0.83 -2.13
CA GLY A 144 16.98 -2.01 -2.95
C GLY A 144 18.21 -1.86 -3.84
N SER A 145 18.04 -2.19 -5.13
CA SER A 145 19.13 -2.10 -6.09
C SER A 145 19.69 -0.70 -6.29
N ASP A 146 20.95 -0.63 -6.73
CA ASP A 146 21.52 0.63 -7.20
C ASP A 146 20.93 1.03 -8.56
N LYS A 147 20.24 2.17 -8.58
CA LYS A 147 19.39 2.60 -9.70
C LYS A 147 20.01 3.74 -10.47
N LYS A 148 19.81 3.76 -11.80
CA LYS A 148 20.17 4.91 -12.62
C LYS A 148 19.51 6.20 -12.10
N SER A 149 20.26 7.30 -12.07
CA SER A 149 19.77 8.60 -11.58
C SER A 149 18.49 9.08 -12.27
N ARG A 150 18.33 8.82 -13.57
CA ARG A 150 17.11 9.14 -14.33
C ARG A 150 15.87 8.40 -13.82
N VAL A 151 16.02 7.13 -13.45
CA VAL A 151 14.93 6.31 -12.89
C VAL A 151 14.60 6.78 -11.47
N LYS A 152 15.60 7.10 -10.64
CA LYS A 152 15.37 7.66 -9.30
C LYS A 152 14.56 8.96 -9.36
N ARG A 153 14.94 9.89 -10.26
CA ARG A 153 14.21 11.15 -10.49
C ARG A 153 12.79 10.92 -10.98
N ALA A 154 12.60 10.03 -11.96
CA ALA A 154 11.28 9.70 -12.48
C ALA A 154 10.37 9.10 -11.40
N MET A 155 10.90 8.22 -10.54
CA MET A 155 10.13 7.65 -9.43
C MET A 155 9.67 8.74 -8.44
N ILE A 156 10.57 9.64 -8.04
CA ILE A 156 10.22 10.75 -7.15
C ILE A 156 9.10 11.60 -7.75
N ILE A 157 9.22 11.95 -9.04
CA ILE A 157 8.20 12.75 -9.73
C ILE A 157 6.85 12.04 -9.71
N VAL A 158 6.80 10.75 -10.07
CA VAL A 158 5.55 9.97 -10.10
C VAL A 158 4.91 9.91 -8.72
N GLN A 159 5.71 9.66 -7.67
CA GLN A 159 5.21 9.58 -6.31
C GLN A 159 4.69 10.93 -5.78
N ILE A 160 5.37 12.04 -6.10
CA ILE A 160 4.90 13.38 -5.73
C ILE A 160 3.60 13.72 -6.48
N VAL A 161 3.49 13.40 -7.76
CA VAL A 161 2.26 13.61 -8.54
C VAL A 161 1.10 12.81 -7.94
N TRP A 162 1.32 11.55 -7.58
CA TRP A 162 0.31 10.74 -6.90
C TRP A 162 -0.09 11.29 -5.54
N LEU A 163 0.87 11.78 -4.74
CA LEU A 163 0.58 12.44 -3.47
C LEU A 163 -0.31 13.67 -3.68
N VAL A 164 0.04 14.55 -4.62
CA VAL A 164 -0.75 15.77 -4.90
C VAL A 164 -2.16 15.43 -5.40
N ILE A 165 -2.29 14.45 -6.30
CA ILE A 165 -3.59 13.99 -6.78
C ILE A 165 -4.41 13.40 -5.62
N GLY A 166 -3.81 12.54 -4.79
CA GLY A 166 -4.48 11.91 -3.65
C GLY A 166 -4.99 12.95 -2.64
N LEU A 167 -4.15 13.92 -2.27
CA LEU A 167 -4.55 15.03 -1.41
C LEU A 167 -5.66 15.88 -2.03
N GLY A 168 -5.55 16.20 -3.32
CA GLY A 168 -6.57 16.96 -4.05
C GLY A 168 -7.93 16.26 -4.08
N ILE A 169 -7.95 14.96 -4.34
CA ILE A 169 -9.18 14.15 -4.31
C ILE A 169 -9.75 14.13 -2.89
N GLY A 170 -8.91 13.96 -1.86
CA GLY A 170 -9.35 13.95 -0.46
C GLY A 170 -10.02 15.26 -0.04
N ILE A 171 -9.43 16.40 -0.40
CA ILE A 171 -10.01 17.73 -0.14
C ILE A 171 -11.33 17.91 -0.89
N PHE A 172 -11.36 17.57 -2.17
CA PHE A 172 -12.57 17.70 -3.00
C PHE A 172 -13.72 16.83 -2.49
N ALA A 173 -13.44 15.56 -2.14
CA ALA A 173 -14.43 14.65 -1.59
C ALA A 173 -15.00 15.15 -0.26
N ASN A 174 -14.14 15.69 0.62
CA ASN A 174 -14.61 16.26 1.88
C ASN A 174 -15.51 17.48 1.67
N HIS A 175 -15.17 18.35 0.72
CA HIS A 175 -16.00 19.51 0.40
C HIS A 175 -17.37 19.10 -0.14
N LEU A 176 -17.40 18.15 -1.10
CA LEU A 176 -18.63 17.65 -1.68
C LEU A 176 -19.54 16.97 -0.65
N LEU A 177 -18.97 16.19 0.28
CA LEU A 177 -19.74 15.58 1.36
C LEU A 177 -20.28 16.61 2.36
N THR A 178 -19.52 17.66 2.64
CA THR A 178 -19.98 18.76 3.51
C THR A 178 -21.16 19.49 2.86
N ASP A 179 -21.09 19.76 1.55
CA ASP A 179 -22.15 20.45 0.81
C ASP A 179 -23.43 19.62 0.66
N LEU A 180 -23.34 18.29 0.64
CA LEU A 180 -24.51 17.39 0.59
C LEU A 180 -25.20 17.19 1.95
N MET A 181 -24.53 17.51 3.06
CA MET A 181 -25.07 17.37 4.42
C MET A 181 -25.71 18.65 4.94
N VAL A 182 -25.67 19.74 4.17
CA VAL A 182 -26.35 21.03 4.44
C VAL A 182 -27.64 21.10 3.62
#